data_AF-A0A3S4FEJ4-F1
#
_entry.id   AF-A0A3S4FEJ4-F1
#
_cell.length_a   1.000
_cell.length_b   1.000
_cell.length_c   1.000
_cell.angle_alpha   90.00
_cell.angle_beta   90.00
_cell.angle_gamma   90.00
#
_symmetry.space_group_name_H-M   'P 1'
#
loop_
_entity.id
_entity.type
_entity.pdbx_description
1 polymer ?
#
loop_
_entity_poly.entity_id
_entity_poly.type
_entity_poly.pdbx_seq_one_letter_code
_entity_poly.pdbx_strand_id
1 'polypeptide(L)'
;MNQYFEMKDLVNKTGEYIAKLLEVEGATVVSCASAGLAQSVAAVLVQDSDWLLENLHVTPIENNEIVLPKGHNVNFGAPVGTMVALGGGKLVEAGYANECSAAQLAAAITPRTAAILYIKISPLRTEKYAQRGAGCGGGAHA
;
A
#
# COMPACT_ATOMS: atom_id res chain seq x y z
N MET A 1 20.77 -30.72 6.70
CA MET A 1 21.21 -30.01 5.49
C MET A 1 21.51 -28.58 5.91
N ASN A 2 22.77 -28.24 6.21
CA ASN A 2 23.13 -26.88 6.64
C ASN A 2 23.42 -26.05 5.40
N GLN A 3 22.44 -25.26 4.98
CA GLN A 3 22.63 -24.23 3.98
C GLN A 3 23.08 -22.95 4.71
N TYR A 4 24.31 -22.50 4.43
CA TYR A 4 24.82 -21.22 4.91
C TYR A 4 24.49 -20.14 3.88
N PHE A 5 23.89 -19.05 4.34
CA PHE A 5 23.55 -17.90 3.50
C PHE A 5 24.06 -16.62 4.13
N GLU A 6 24.64 -15.75 3.31
CA GLU A 6 24.83 -14.36 3.67
C GLU A 6 23.50 -13.62 3.40
N MET A 7 22.99 -12.90 4.41
CA MET A 7 21.63 -12.37 4.39
C MET A 7 21.45 -11.26 3.35
N LYS A 8 22.46 -10.41 3.13
CA LYS A 8 22.42 -9.36 2.11
C LYS A 8 22.35 -9.97 0.71
N ASP A 9 23.16 -10.99 0.44
CA ASP A 9 23.13 -11.77 -0.79
C ASP A 9 21.79 -12.45 -1.02
N LEU A 10 21.19 -13.01 0.04
CA LEU A 10 19.88 -13.64 -0.05
C LEU A 10 18.79 -12.65 -0.45
N VAL A 11 18.78 -11.45 0.17
CA VAL A 11 17.83 -10.38 -0.18
C VAL A 11 18.02 -9.93 -1.63
N ASN A 12 19.26 -9.69 -2.05
CA ASN A 12 19.55 -9.25 -3.42
C ASN A 12 19.14 -10.30 -4.47
N LYS A 13 19.54 -11.57 -4.28
CA LYS A 13 19.24 -12.65 -5.23
C LYS A 13 17.75 -12.98 -5.30
N THR A 14 17.05 -12.96 -4.18
CA THR A 14 15.59 -13.16 -4.17
C THR A 14 14.87 -11.99 -4.82
N GLY A 15 15.32 -10.76 -4.59
CA GLY A 15 14.84 -9.55 -5.26
C GLY A 15 15.00 -9.63 -6.78
N GLU A 16 16.21 -9.91 -7.28
CA GLU A 16 16.48 -10.09 -8.70
C GLU A 16 15.64 -11.19 -9.34
N TYR A 17 15.45 -12.31 -8.62
CA TYR A 17 14.63 -13.41 -9.10
C TYR A 17 13.15 -13.00 -9.25
N ILE A 18 12.58 -12.33 -8.24
CA ILE A 18 11.20 -11.84 -8.29
C ILE A 18 11.03 -10.75 -9.35
N ALA A 19 12.01 -9.84 -9.47
CA ALA A 19 11.98 -8.76 -10.46
C ALA A 19 11.91 -9.32 -11.89
N LYS A 20 12.66 -10.39 -12.20
CA LYS A 20 12.59 -11.10 -13.49
C LYS A 20 11.22 -11.75 -13.74
N LEU A 21 10.59 -12.31 -12.71
CA LEU A 21 9.26 -12.93 -12.85
C LEU A 21 8.15 -11.90 -13.07
N LEU A 22 8.30 -10.70 -12.51
CA LEU A 22 7.32 -9.62 -12.60
C LEU A 22 7.63 -8.62 -13.74
N GLU A 23 8.75 -8.78 -14.43
CA GLU A 23 9.23 -7.86 -15.48
C GLU A 23 9.37 -6.42 -14.98
N VAL A 24 9.94 -6.24 -13.79
CA VAL A 24 10.18 -4.92 -13.14
C VAL A 24 11.66 -4.67 -12.90
N GLU A 25 12.03 -3.40 -12.68
CA GLU A 25 13.42 -2.97 -12.48
C GLU A 25 14.02 -3.45 -11.15
N GLY A 26 13.19 -3.68 -10.14
CA GLY A 26 13.61 -4.15 -8.83
C GLY A 26 12.46 -4.68 -7.99
N ALA A 27 12.78 -5.57 -7.05
CA ALA A 27 11.84 -6.10 -6.08
C ALA A 27 12.57 -6.38 -4.76
N THR A 28 11.85 -6.26 -3.64
CA THR A 28 12.38 -6.58 -2.32
C THR A 28 11.37 -7.37 -1.51
N VAL A 29 11.86 -8.35 -0.74
CA VAL A 29 11.03 -9.16 0.13
C VAL A 29 10.94 -8.48 1.49
N VAL A 30 9.72 -8.26 1.93
CA VAL A 30 9.39 -7.60 3.20
C VAL A 30 8.65 -8.56 4.11
N SER A 31 8.54 -8.23 5.40
CA SER A 31 7.91 -9.09 6.39
C SER A 31 6.43 -9.39 6.09
N CYS A 32 5.69 -8.42 5.57
CA CYS A 32 4.27 -8.55 5.24
C CYS A 32 3.78 -7.45 4.28
N ALA A 33 2.54 -7.57 3.81
CA ALA A 33 1.91 -6.58 2.94
C ALA A 33 1.81 -5.17 3.57
N SER A 34 1.61 -5.09 4.89
CA SER A 34 1.59 -3.82 5.62
C SER A 34 2.92 -3.08 5.54
N ALA A 35 4.03 -3.81 5.74
CA ALA A 35 5.38 -3.25 5.61
C ALA A 35 5.63 -2.78 4.17
N GLY A 36 5.21 -3.57 3.19
CA GLY A 36 5.31 -3.21 1.77
C GLY A 36 4.55 -1.93 1.41
N LEU A 37 3.33 -1.75 1.93
CA LEU A 37 2.55 -0.52 1.72
C LEU A 37 3.24 0.70 2.33
N ALA A 38 3.67 0.63 3.59
CA ALA A 38 4.33 1.74 4.26
C ALA A 38 5.66 2.10 3.57
N GLN A 39 6.48 1.11 3.20
CA GLN A 39 7.74 1.32 2.51
C GLN A 39 7.55 1.86 1.09
N SER A 40 6.51 1.42 0.37
CA SER A 40 6.22 1.95 -0.97
C SER A 40 5.83 3.43 -0.92
N VAL A 41 5.01 3.82 0.07
CA VAL A 41 4.66 5.22 0.28
C VAL A 41 5.89 6.04 0.65
N ALA A 42 6.70 5.57 1.61
CA ALA A 42 7.93 6.25 1.99
C ALA A 42 8.90 6.41 0.81
N ALA A 43 9.09 5.37 -0.01
CA ALA A 43 9.98 5.41 -1.17
C ALA A 43 9.58 6.47 -2.20
N VAL A 44 8.28 6.63 -2.47
CA VAL A 44 7.78 7.66 -3.40
C VAL A 44 8.04 9.08 -2.88
N LEU A 45 7.99 9.28 -1.56
CA LEU A 45 8.22 10.59 -0.93
C LEU A 45 9.72 10.91 -0.77
N VAL A 46 10.54 9.92 -0.40
CA VAL A 46 11.98 10.09 -0.15
C VAL A 46 12.77 10.22 -1.45
N GLN A 47 12.41 9.44 -2.49
CA GLN A 47 13.13 9.40 -3.76
C GLN A 47 14.65 9.20 -3.53
N ASP A 48 15.50 10.05 -4.13
CA ASP A 48 16.96 9.98 -4.02
C ASP A 48 17.54 10.84 -2.89
N SER A 49 16.70 11.35 -1.97
CA SER A 49 17.16 12.24 -0.90
C SER A 49 17.62 11.45 0.34
N ASP A 50 18.93 11.35 0.53
CA ASP A 50 19.55 10.81 1.75
C ASP A 50 19.07 11.50 3.05
N TRP A 51 18.76 12.80 2.98
CA TRP A 51 18.32 13.53 4.16
C TRP A 51 16.88 13.14 4.58
N LEU A 52 15.95 13.11 3.62
CA LEU A 52 14.58 12.63 3.84
C LEU A 52 14.53 11.16 4.27
N LEU A 53 15.46 10.31 3.83
CA LEU A 53 15.55 8.91 4.27
C LEU A 53 15.52 8.79 5.80
N GLU A 54 16.27 9.66 6.48
CA GLU A 54 16.40 9.67 7.94
C GLU A 54 15.42 10.63 8.64
N ASN A 55 14.86 11.61 7.91
CA ASN A 55 14.08 12.73 8.49
C ASN A 55 12.62 12.80 7.98
N LEU A 56 12.12 11.74 7.35
CA LEU A 56 10.82 11.71 6.69
C LEU A 56 9.66 12.21 7.57
N HIS A 57 9.61 11.76 8.83
CA HIS A 57 8.49 12.04 9.73
C HIS A 57 8.58 13.38 10.46
N VAL A 58 9.76 14.02 10.46
CA VAL A 58 9.96 15.33 11.11
C VAL A 58 9.93 16.49 10.10
N THR A 59 9.92 16.17 8.81
CA THR A 59 9.98 17.14 7.73
C THR A 59 8.61 17.32 7.10
N PRO A 60 8.08 18.54 7.01
CA PRO A 60 6.93 18.83 6.17
C PRO A 60 7.25 18.55 4.70
N ILE A 61 6.49 17.64 4.08
CA ILE A 61 6.58 17.36 2.64
C ILE A 61 5.35 17.96 1.97
N GLU A 62 5.56 18.86 1.01
CA GLU A 62 4.47 19.49 0.28
C GLU A 62 3.73 18.49 -0.61
N ASN A 63 4.48 17.64 -1.32
CA ASN A 63 3.92 16.64 -2.24
C ASN A 63 3.79 15.29 -1.53
N ASN A 64 2.87 15.18 -0.57
CA ASN A 64 2.66 13.95 0.20
C ASN A 64 1.26 13.33 0.07
N GLU A 65 0.42 13.84 -0.84
CA GLU A 65 -0.93 13.30 -1.01
C GLU A 65 -0.89 11.96 -1.75
N ILE A 66 -1.45 10.92 -1.13
CA ILE A 66 -1.61 9.58 -1.70
C ILE A 66 -3.10 9.38 -1.98
N VAL A 67 -3.45 9.41 -3.26
CA VAL A 67 -4.83 9.32 -3.72
C VAL A 67 -5.24 7.86 -3.83
N LEU A 68 -6.38 7.47 -3.26
CA LEU A 68 -6.95 6.14 -3.46
C LEU A 68 -8.47 6.19 -3.67
N PRO A 69 -9.05 5.27 -4.46
CA PRO A 69 -10.50 5.05 -4.46
C PRO A 69 -11.00 4.72 -3.04
N LYS A 70 -12.07 5.38 -2.60
CA LYS A 70 -12.62 5.22 -1.23
C LYS A 70 -12.97 3.76 -0.91
N GLY A 71 -13.48 3.01 -1.89
CA GLY A 71 -13.74 1.57 -1.75
C GLY A 71 -12.50 0.70 -1.47
N HIS A 72 -11.29 1.22 -1.69
CA HIS A 72 -10.03 0.53 -1.38
C HIS A 72 -9.47 0.85 0.00
N ASN A 73 -10.04 1.84 0.71
CA ASN A 73 -9.65 2.13 2.09
C ASN A 73 -10.28 1.11 3.05
N VAL A 74 -9.79 -0.12 2.97
CA VAL A 74 -10.31 -1.26 3.74
C VAL A 74 -9.44 -1.56 4.96
N ASN A 75 -9.99 -2.31 5.90
CA ASN A 75 -9.23 -2.90 6.99
C ASN A 75 -8.95 -4.38 6.67
N PHE A 76 -7.68 -4.72 6.41
CA PHE A 76 -7.24 -6.09 6.12
C PHE A 76 -6.61 -6.80 7.34
N GLY A 77 -6.85 -6.28 8.55
CA GLY A 77 -6.10 -6.56 9.77
C GLY A 77 -5.21 -5.38 10.19
N ALA A 78 -4.99 -4.44 9.28
CA ALA A 78 -4.48 -3.10 9.51
C ALA A 78 -5.22 -2.15 8.55
N PRO A 79 -5.67 -0.96 8.98
CA PRO A 79 -6.30 0.00 8.06
C PRO A 79 -5.28 0.48 7.02
N VAL A 80 -5.68 0.50 5.73
CA VAL A 80 -4.82 1.01 4.65
C VAL A 80 -4.36 2.44 4.93
N GLY A 81 -5.26 3.31 5.39
CA GLY A 81 -4.92 4.68 5.77
C GLY A 81 -3.82 4.78 6.83
N THR A 82 -3.76 3.85 7.79
CA THR A 82 -2.68 3.82 8.79
C THR A 82 -1.34 3.51 8.13
N MET A 83 -1.29 2.60 7.16
CA MET A 83 -0.04 2.26 6.47
C MET A 83 0.46 3.43 5.61
N VAL A 84 -0.46 4.18 5.00
CA VAL A 84 -0.13 5.41 4.26
C VAL A 84 0.46 6.46 5.20
N ALA A 85 -0.15 6.68 6.36
CA ALA A 85 0.36 7.62 7.36
C ALA A 85 1.72 7.19 7.92
N LEU A 86 1.92 5.89 8.18
CA LEU A 86 3.21 5.32 8.60
C LEU A 86 4.31 5.52 7.55
N GLY A 87 3.96 5.58 6.27
CA GLY A 87 4.89 5.93 5.20
C GLY A 87 5.12 7.44 5.01
N GLY A 88 4.54 8.31 5.85
CA GLY A 88 4.63 9.77 5.74
C GLY A 88 3.62 10.41 4.78
N GLY A 89 2.75 9.60 4.16
CA GLY A 89 1.76 10.07 3.22
C GLY A 89 0.48 10.61 3.87
N LYS A 90 -0.17 11.54 3.19
CA LYS A 90 -1.51 12.05 3.51
C LYS A 90 -2.54 11.37 2.61
N LEU A 91 -3.45 10.61 3.22
CA LEU A 91 -4.49 9.90 2.49
C LEU A 91 -5.52 10.87 1.87
N VAL A 92 -5.79 10.73 0.57
CA VAL A 92 -6.86 11.45 -0.14
C VAL A 92 -7.79 10.43 -0.80
N GLU A 93 -9.03 10.37 -0.33
CA GLU A 93 -10.02 9.43 -0.86
C GLU A 93 -10.76 10.02 -2.06
N ALA A 94 -10.85 9.25 -3.15
CA ALA A 94 -11.60 9.60 -4.34
C ALA A 94 -12.90 8.78 -4.45
N GLY A 95 -13.97 9.43 -4.87
CA GLY A 95 -15.28 8.79 -5.09
C GLY A 95 -15.94 8.28 -3.81
N TYR A 96 -16.68 7.18 -3.95
CA TYR A 96 -17.51 6.58 -2.91
C TYR A 96 -17.05 5.14 -2.59
N ALA A 97 -17.61 4.58 -1.51
CA ALA A 97 -17.22 3.26 -1.04
C ALA A 97 -17.53 2.13 -2.05
N ASN A 98 -18.56 2.31 -2.87
CA ASN A 98 -19.06 1.35 -3.84
C ASN A 98 -18.78 1.75 -5.30
N GLU A 99 -18.30 2.97 -5.55
CA GLU A 99 -18.11 3.51 -6.89
C GLU A 99 -16.97 4.53 -6.91
N CYS A 100 -16.09 4.43 -7.89
CA CYS A 100 -15.12 5.47 -8.19
C CYS A 100 -14.90 5.52 -9.71
N SER A 101 -15.39 6.57 -10.36
CA SER A 101 -15.15 6.80 -11.78
C SER A 101 -13.74 7.36 -12.03
N ALA A 102 -13.25 7.23 -13.26
CA ALA A 102 -11.97 7.83 -13.65
C ALA A 102 -11.96 9.36 -13.48
N ALA A 103 -13.10 10.02 -13.73
CA ALA A 103 -13.26 11.46 -13.53
C ALA A 103 -13.19 11.85 -12.05
N GLN A 104 -13.80 11.07 -11.16
CA GLN A 104 -13.71 11.28 -9.70
C GLN A 104 -12.28 11.08 -9.20
N LEU A 105 -11.57 10.09 -9.71
CA LEU A 105 -10.16 9.86 -9.37
C LEU A 105 -9.29 11.02 -9.86
N ALA A 106 -9.46 11.44 -11.12
CA ALA A 106 -8.72 12.57 -11.69
C ALA A 106 -8.97 13.88 -10.94
N ALA A 107 -10.21 14.13 -10.50
CA ALA A 107 -10.56 15.31 -9.72
C ALA A 107 -9.91 15.36 -8.33
N ALA A 108 -9.49 14.21 -7.78
CA ALA A 108 -8.77 14.13 -6.51
C ALA A 108 -7.25 14.35 -6.66
N ILE A 109 -6.72 14.33 -7.89
CA ILE A 109 -5.31 14.58 -8.17
C ILE A 109 -5.04 16.09 -8.11
N THR A 110 -4.09 16.48 -7.28
CA THR A 110 -3.64 17.87 -7.10
C THR A 110 -2.15 17.99 -7.39
N PRO A 111 -1.58 19.21 -7.50
CA PRO A 111 -0.14 19.40 -7.59
C PRO A 111 0.66 18.80 -6.42
N ARG A 112 0.01 18.52 -5.27
CA ARG A 112 0.60 17.88 -4.09
C ARG A 112 0.50 16.35 -4.11
N THR A 113 -0.11 15.77 -5.13
CA THR A 113 -0.26 14.31 -5.26
C THR A 113 1.06 13.66 -5.62
N ALA A 114 1.52 12.75 -4.77
CA ALA A 114 2.76 11.99 -4.98
C ALA A 114 2.49 10.67 -5.72
N ALA A 115 1.39 9.99 -5.40
CA ALA A 115 1.03 8.71 -6.03
C ALA A 115 -0.46 8.39 -5.93
N ILE A 116 -0.88 7.43 -6.75
CA ILE A 116 -2.18 6.78 -6.67
C ILE A 116 -1.98 5.38 -6.09
N LEU A 117 -2.74 5.03 -5.06
CA LEU A 117 -2.73 3.73 -4.42
C LEU A 117 -3.94 2.90 -4.84
N TYR A 118 -3.67 1.73 -5.44
CA TYR A 118 -4.70 0.78 -5.87
C TYR A 118 -4.54 -0.55 -5.13
N ILE A 119 -5.62 -1.03 -4.51
CA ILE A 119 -5.61 -2.31 -3.80
C ILE A 119 -6.28 -3.37 -4.66
N LYS A 120 -5.49 -4.29 -5.21
CA LYS A 120 -6.01 -5.48 -5.89
C LYS A 120 -6.19 -6.61 -4.88
N ILE A 121 -7.43 -7.06 -4.70
CA ILE A 121 -7.71 -8.31 -3.99
C ILE A 121 -7.78 -9.43 -5.03
N SER A 122 -7.08 -10.54 -4.77
CA SER A 122 -7.14 -11.74 -5.61
C SER A 122 -8.55 -12.35 -5.58
N PRO A 123 -9.11 -12.83 -6.72
CA PRO A 123 -10.43 -13.46 -6.78
C PRO A 123 -10.60 -14.60 -5.77
N LEU A 124 -9.55 -15.37 -5.51
CA LEU A 124 -9.56 -16.51 -4.58
C LEU A 124 -9.81 -16.10 -3.11
N ARG A 125 -9.57 -14.84 -2.75
CA ARG A 125 -9.87 -14.31 -1.41
C ARG A 125 -11.26 -13.70 -1.33
N THR A 126 -11.81 -13.19 -2.44
CA THR A 126 -13.14 -12.57 -2.46
C THR A 126 -14.22 -13.56 -2.01
N GLU A 127 -14.11 -14.83 -2.40
CA GLU A 127 -15.00 -15.90 -1.94
C GLU A 127 -14.92 -16.12 -0.43
N LYS A 128 -13.71 -16.14 0.16
CA LYS A 128 -13.52 -16.29 1.61
C LYS A 128 -13.99 -15.07 2.41
N TYR A 129 -13.85 -13.85 1.90
CA TYR A 129 -14.34 -12.64 2.58
C TYR A 129 -15.85 -12.46 2.43
N ALA A 130 -16.44 -12.79 1.27
CA ALA A 130 -17.89 -12.81 1.08
C ALA A 130 -18.58 -13.77 2.05
N GLN A 131 -17.97 -14.94 2.33
CA GLN A 131 -18.50 -15.87 3.33
C GLN A 131 -18.33 -15.41 4.78
N ARG A 132 -17.30 -14.58 5.09
CA ARG A 132 -17.12 -14.01 6.43
C ARG A 132 -18.01 -12.80 6.70
N GLY A 133 -18.36 -12.01 5.67
CA GLY A 133 -19.27 -10.88 5.77
C GLY A 133 -20.74 -11.25 6.01
N ALA A 134 -21.12 -12.51 5.74
CA ALA A 134 -22.48 -13.02 5.99
C ALA A 134 -22.75 -13.36 7.47
N GLY A 135 -21.74 -13.31 8.36
CA GLY A 135 -21.87 -13.68 9.77
C GLY A 135 -22.18 -12.54 10.75
N CYS A 136 -22.26 -11.28 10.28
CA CYS A 136 -22.43 -10.10 11.14
C CYS A 136 -23.71 -9.31 10.84
N GLY A 137 -24.81 -9.99 10.54
CA GLY A 137 -26.13 -9.37 10.38
C GLY A 137 -27.23 -10.27 10.92
N GLY A 138 -27.65 -10.05 12.16
CA GLY A 138 -28.81 -10.75 12.73
C GLY A 138 -28.85 -10.71 14.24
N GLY A 139 -29.36 -9.62 14.81
CA GLY A 139 -29.57 -9.51 16.26
C GLY A 139 -30.05 -8.15 16.74
N ALA A 140 -30.85 -7.43 15.95
CA ALA A 140 -31.70 -6.37 16.46
C ALA A 140 -33.11 -6.94 16.59
N HIS A 141 -33.44 -7.42 17.80
CA HIS A 141 -34.81 -7.75 18.18
C HIS A 141 -35.26 -6.72 19.22
N ALA A 142 -36.24 -5.91 18.82
CA ALA A 142 -37.35 -5.57 19.69
C ALA A 142 -38.18 -6.84 19.97
#